data_AF-A0A2R8AEC6-F1
#
_entry.id   AF-A0A2R8AEC6-F1
#
_cell.length_a   1.000
_cell.length_b   1.000
_cell.length_c   1.000
_cell.angle_alpha   90.00
_cell.angle_beta   90.00
_cell.angle_gamma   90.00
#
_symmetry.space_group_name_H-M   'P 1'
#
loop_
_entity.id
_entity.type
_entity.pdbx_description
1 polymer ?
#
loop_
_entity_poly.entity_id
_entity_poly.type
_entity_poly.pdbx_seq_one_letter_code
_entity_poly.pdbx_strand_id
1 'polypeptide(L)'
;MFDLLLNSIMLMPKVFLRTFPVALLVGSLYFGLIFNTSNPLWQAFFVATLTTPYIAIMRLSAMRASLMAIGRTRPATLSNLSRSQLRMAYGNLLPINLVQLMVFSLFYLILVDQFSSMSYEAMFEMAQAGRYLPSEEMISDINLFTNIVGGFSALIAALGFGLMGTPMAVTAANAAEKSPRHDITFGFAHNFFGLFVLYIVAQVLNGIFVVTIALFAMAMFPFIATEYLIYGLVAAVVVYISLYFATTAAGAALSYGQLLDQQKLVREYIQENLAGPQTSPDELRAMRRARQSGMN
;
A
#
# COMPACT_ATOMS: atom_id res chain seq x y z
N MET A 1 10.27 -10.05 14.71
CA MET A 1 8.90 -9.92 14.17
C MET A 1 8.05 -8.97 15.01
N PHE A 2 7.94 -9.20 16.33
CA PHE A 2 7.14 -8.35 17.24
C PHE A 2 7.60 -6.89 17.25
N ASP A 3 8.92 -6.65 17.28
CA ASP A 3 9.49 -5.30 17.22
C ASP A 3 9.14 -4.57 15.92
N LEU A 4 9.08 -5.29 14.80
CA LEU A 4 8.69 -4.69 13.52
C LEU A 4 7.23 -4.24 13.58
N LEU A 5 6.33 -5.08 14.11
CA LEU A 5 4.91 -4.77 14.23
C LEU A 5 4.68 -3.56 15.15
N LEU A 6 5.26 -3.59 16.36
CA LEU A 6 5.11 -2.52 17.33
C LEU A 6 5.69 -1.19 16.82
N ASN A 7 6.91 -1.21 16.29
CA ASN A 7 7.55 -0.01 15.75
C ASN A 7 6.80 0.54 14.53
N SER A 8 6.18 -0.32 13.72
CA SER A 8 5.33 0.12 12.60
C SER A 8 4.11 0.90 13.08
N ILE A 9 3.44 0.38 14.11
CA ILE A 9 2.26 1.02 14.72
C ILE A 9 2.66 2.35 15.38
N MET A 10 3.80 2.39 16.09
CA MET A 10 4.29 3.62 16.71
C MET A 10 4.69 4.69 15.68
N LEU A 11 5.19 4.29 14.51
CA LEU A 11 5.55 5.22 13.44
C LEU A 11 4.32 5.72 12.66
N MET A 12 3.22 4.96 12.67
CA MET A 12 2.01 5.23 11.89
C MET A 12 1.49 6.68 12.05
N PRO A 13 1.32 7.27 13.25
CA PRO A 13 0.78 8.62 13.38
C PRO A 13 1.65 9.68 12.68
N LYS A 14 2.98 9.53 12.78
CA LYS A 14 3.94 10.45 12.15
C LYS A 14 3.91 10.35 10.63
N VAL A 15 3.71 9.14 10.10
CA VAL A 15 3.57 8.91 8.66
C VAL A 15 2.22 9.46 8.18
N PHE A 16 1.14 9.15 8.90
CA PHE A 16 -0.21 9.62 8.62
C PHE A 16 -0.27 11.14 8.46
N LEU A 17 0.27 11.89 9.43
CA LEU A 17 0.25 13.36 9.37
C LEU A 17 0.99 13.93 8.14
N ARG A 18 2.02 13.22 7.65
CA ARG A 18 2.78 13.60 6.45
C ARG A 18 2.08 13.19 5.15
N THR A 19 1.32 12.11 5.17
CA THR A 19 0.62 11.59 3.97
C THR A 19 -0.77 12.17 3.80
N PHE A 20 -1.42 12.58 4.89
CA PHE A 20 -2.80 13.06 4.90
C PHE A 20 -3.05 14.23 3.93
N PRO A 21 -2.18 15.27 3.81
CA PRO A 21 -2.40 16.34 2.84
C PRO A 21 -2.39 15.83 1.39
N VAL A 22 -1.50 14.88 1.08
CA VAL A 22 -1.43 14.26 -0.24
C VAL A 22 -2.67 13.40 -0.48
N ALA A 23 -3.10 12.65 0.53
CA ALA A 23 -4.31 11.84 0.49
C ALA A 23 -5.56 12.67 0.22
N LEU A 24 -5.65 13.83 0.85
CA LEU A 24 -6.77 14.74 0.69
C LEU A 24 -6.81 15.30 -0.73
N LEU A 25 -5.68 15.78 -1.26
CA LEU A 25 -5.62 16.30 -2.64
C LEU A 25 -5.90 15.21 -3.68
N VAL A 26 -5.23 14.06 -3.56
CA VAL A 26 -5.34 12.93 -4.48
C VAL A 26 -6.75 12.31 -4.38
N GLY A 27 -7.26 12.10 -3.17
CA GLY A 27 -8.62 11.62 -2.94
C GLY A 27 -9.68 12.57 -3.50
N SER A 28 -9.53 13.88 -3.28
CA SER A 28 -10.48 14.89 -3.77
C SER A 28 -10.54 14.90 -5.31
N LEU A 29 -9.40 14.74 -5.99
CA LEU A 29 -9.37 14.64 -7.45
C LEU A 29 -10.03 13.35 -7.94
N TYR A 30 -9.71 12.21 -7.31
CA TYR A 30 -10.28 10.91 -7.69
C TYR A 30 -11.79 10.86 -7.51
N PHE A 31 -12.26 11.17 -6.30
CA PHE A 31 -13.68 11.16 -5.98
C PHE A 31 -14.41 12.29 -6.71
N GLY A 32 -13.79 13.47 -6.86
CA GLY A 32 -14.35 14.57 -7.64
C GLY A 32 -14.60 14.21 -9.10
N LEU A 33 -13.70 13.47 -9.75
CA LEU A 33 -13.91 12.99 -11.11
C LEU A 33 -15.06 11.97 -11.18
N ILE A 34 -15.15 11.05 -10.22
CA ILE A 34 -16.20 10.02 -10.21
C ILE A 34 -17.57 10.63 -9.93
N PHE A 35 -17.71 11.44 -8.88
CA PHE A 35 -18.99 12.00 -8.45
C PHE A 35 -19.52 13.11 -9.36
N ASN A 36 -18.64 13.85 -10.05
CA ASN A 36 -19.09 14.86 -11.03
C ASN A 36 -19.41 14.27 -12.42
N THR A 37 -19.11 12.99 -12.64
CA THR A 37 -19.42 12.33 -13.91
C THR A 37 -20.81 11.70 -13.83
N SER A 38 -21.76 12.19 -14.62
CA SER A 38 -23.13 11.66 -14.65
C SER A 38 -23.28 10.34 -15.40
N ASN A 39 -22.31 10.00 -16.27
CA ASN A 39 -22.36 8.79 -17.10
C ASN A 39 -21.67 7.60 -16.40
N PRO A 40 -22.38 6.50 -16.13
CA PRO A 40 -21.84 5.34 -15.41
C PRO A 40 -20.71 4.62 -16.17
N LEU A 41 -20.69 4.67 -17.51
CA LEU A 41 -19.60 4.09 -18.30
C LEU A 41 -18.29 4.85 -18.09
N TRP A 42 -18.35 6.18 -18.03
CA TRP A 42 -17.19 7.01 -17.74
C TRP A 42 -16.71 6.85 -16.29
N GLN A 43 -17.63 6.70 -15.33
CA GLN A 43 -17.28 6.35 -13.95
C GLN A 43 -16.50 5.02 -13.88
N ALA A 44 -17.02 3.96 -14.53
CA ALA A 44 -16.35 2.67 -14.58
C ALA A 44 -14.98 2.75 -15.26
N PHE A 45 -14.86 3.52 -16.34
CA PHE A 45 -13.58 3.77 -17.01
C PHE A 45 -12.57 4.47 -16.08
N PHE A 46 -12.98 5.51 -15.36
CA PHE A 46 -12.11 6.19 -14.39
C PHE A 46 -11.69 5.26 -13.26
N VAL A 47 -12.61 4.47 -12.71
CA VAL A 47 -12.28 3.46 -11.69
C VAL A 47 -11.26 2.45 -12.25
N ALA A 48 -11.46 1.92 -13.44
CA ALA A 48 -10.55 0.92 -14.02
C ALA A 48 -9.15 1.48 -14.31
N THR A 49 -9.06 2.70 -14.86
CA THR A 49 -7.80 3.28 -15.33
C THR A 49 -7.03 4.05 -14.25
N LEU A 50 -7.72 4.73 -13.35
CA LEU A 50 -7.09 5.64 -12.39
C LEU A 50 -6.82 5.00 -11.02
N THR A 51 -7.52 3.94 -10.63
CA THR A 51 -7.34 3.35 -9.29
C THR A 51 -5.90 2.91 -9.02
N THR A 52 -5.26 2.22 -9.97
CA THR A 52 -3.87 1.75 -9.80
C THR A 52 -2.86 2.91 -9.71
N PRO A 53 -2.86 3.90 -10.63
CA PRO A 53 -2.02 5.09 -10.50
C PRO A 53 -2.22 5.86 -9.18
N TYR A 54 -3.46 6.04 -8.74
CA TYR A 54 -3.77 6.76 -7.50
C TYR A 54 -3.24 6.02 -6.27
N ILE A 55 -3.44 4.70 -6.19
CA ILE A 55 -2.86 3.84 -5.15
C ILE A 55 -1.33 3.93 -5.17
N ALA A 56 -0.71 3.96 -6.35
CA ALA A 56 0.75 4.08 -6.47
C ALA A 56 1.27 5.41 -5.94
N ILE A 57 0.59 6.53 -6.21
CA ILE A 57 0.94 7.86 -5.68
C ILE A 57 0.85 7.85 -4.15
N MET A 58 -0.25 7.33 -3.61
CA MET A 58 -0.51 7.23 -2.18
C MET A 58 0.50 6.34 -1.45
N ARG A 59 0.80 5.18 -2.02
CA ARG A 59 1.73 4.22 -1.43
C ARG A 59 3.17 4.72 -1.52
N LEU A 60 3.56 5.36 -2.62
CA LEU A 60 4.89 5.99 -2.76
C LEU A 60 5.06 7.16 -1.78
N SER A 61 4.06 8.03 -1.63
CA SER A 61 4.13 9.15 -0.68
C SER A 61 4.25 8.65 0.76
N ALA A 62 3.49 7.62 1.14
CA ALA A 62 3.55 7.00 2.46
C ALA A 62 4.88 6.30 2.74
N MET A 63 5.41 5.53 1.80
CA MET A 63 6.70 4.87 1.96
C MET A 63 7.84 5.89 2.07
N ARG A 64 7.80 6.97 1.29
CA ARG A 64 8.79 8.05 1.42
C ARG A 64 8.68 8.78 2.74
N ALA A 65 7.47 9.12 3.18
CA ALA A 65 7.25 9.75 4.49
C ALA A 65 7.79 8.86 5.63
N SER A 66 7.59 7.54 5.52
CA SER A 66 8.10 6.53 6.45
C SER A 66 9.62 6.48 6.45
N LEU A 67 10.24 6.32 5.27
CA LEU A 67 11.71 6.27 5.12
C LEU A 67 12.40 7.54 5.64
N MET A 68 11.81 8.71 5.44
CA MET A 68 12.30 9.95 6.02
C MET A 68 12.07 10.01 7.54
N ALA A 69 10.95 9.47 8.04
CA ALA A 69 10.64 9.47 9.47
C ALA A 69 11.63 8.62 10.28
N ILE A 70 12.18 7.56 9.68
CA ILE A 70 13.24 6.70 10.24
C ILE A 70 14.66 7.13 9.83
N GLY A 71 14.81 8.25 9.13
CA GLY A 71 16.13 8.80 8.76
C GLY A 71 16.90 8.03 7.69
N ARG A 72 16.25 7.17 6.91
CA ARG A 72 16.91 6.32 5.89
C ARG A 72 17.04 6.98 4.52
N THR A 73 16.23 7.98 4.20
CA THR A 73 16.28 8.67 2.91
C THR A 73 16.07 10.19 3.03
N ARG A 74 16.51 10.91 2.00
CA ARG A 74 16.34 12.36 1.83
C ARG A 74 15.09 12.68 0.98
N PRO A 75 14.66 13.96 0.92
CA PRO A 75 13.68 14.43 -0.06
C PRO A 75 13.99 13.99 -1.50
N ALA A 76 12.95 13.82 -2.31
CA ALA A 76 13.06 13.41 -3.71
C ALA A 76 13.10 14.65 -4.60
N THR A 77 13.75 14.48 -5.74
CA THR A 77 13.63 15.41 -6.87
C THR A 77 12.38 15.09 -7.69
N LEU A 78 11.81 16.10 -8.32
CA LEU A 78 10.59 15.99 -9.13
C LEU A 78 10.73 14.98 -10.28
N SER A 79 11.91 14.92 -10.91
CA SER A 79 12.22 14.00 -12.02
C SER A 79 12.32 12.53 -11.58
N ASN A 80 12.86 12.25 -10.39
CA ASN A 80 12.96 10.90 -9.86
C ASN A 80 11.63 10.40 -9.31
N LEU A 81 10.75 11.33 -8.91
CA LEU A 81 9.42 11.01 -8.40
C LEU A 81 8.55 10.33 -9.46
N SER A 82 8.44 10.92 -10.66
CA SER A 82 7.60 10.37 -11.74
C SER A 82 8.05 8.99 -12.21
N ARG A 83 9.36 8.80 -12.38
CA ARG A 83 9.93 7.49 -12.73
C ARG A 83 9.65 6.44 -11.66
N SER A 84 9.74 6.82 -10.38
CA SER A 84 9.49 5.91 -9.26
C SER A 84 8.00 5.62 -9.08
N GLN A 85 7.12 6.57 -9.41
CA GLN A 85 5.67 6.35 -9.47
C GLN A 85 5.31 5.31 -10.52
N LEU A 86 5.83 5.44 -11.75
CA LEU A 86 5.59 4.45 -12.81
C LEU A 86 6.13 3.06 -12.43
N ARG A 87 7.32 2.99 -11.84
CA ARG A 87 7.86 1.71 -11.34
C ARG A 87 7.03 1.13 -10.20
N MET A 88 6.52 1.95 -9.30
CA MET A 88 5.62 1.51 -8.23
C MET A 88 4.31 0.96 -8.81
N ALA A 89 3.69 1.70 -9.74
CA ALA A 89 2.42 1.34 -10.37
C ALA A 89 2.55 0.04 -11.19
N TYR A 90 3.53 -0.03 -12.09
CA TYR A 90 3.62 -1.11 -13.07
C TYR A 90 4.58 -2.24 -12.69
N GLY A 91 5.64 -1.93 -11.95
CA GLY A 91 6.63 -2.93 -11.52
C GLY A 91 6.22 -3.69 -10.26
N ASN A 92 5.60 -3.01 -9.29
CA ASN A 92 5.23 -3.62 -8.01
C ASN A 92 3.73 -3.91 -7.89
N LEU A 93 2.86 -2.93 -8.21
CA LEU A 93 1.43 -3.04 -7.94
C LEU A 93 0.65 -3.77 -9.03
N LEU A 94 0.96 -3.54 -10.31
CA LEU A 94 0.25 -4.18 -11.43
C LEU A 94 0.26 -5.72 -11.34
N PRO A 95 1.38 -6.40 -11.03
CA PRO A 95 1.35 -7.86 -10.88
C PRO A 95 0.42 -8.32 -9.76
N ILE A 96 0.42 -7.62 -8.61
CA ILE A 96 -0.48 -7.92 -7.49
C ILE A 96 -1.93 -7.72 -7.91
N ASN A 97 -2.23 -6.61 -8.59
CA ASN A 97 -3.57 -6.29 -9.04
C ASN A 97 -4.08 -7.28 -10.10
N LEU A 98 -3.21 -7.77 -11.00
CA LEU A 98 -3.57 -8.79 -11.98
C LEU A 98 -3.88 -10.13 -11.32
N VAL A 99 -3.07 -10.55 -10.33
CA VAL A 99 -3.36 -11.75 -9.53
C VAL A 99 -4.68 -11.60 -8.79
N GLN A 100 -4.89 -10.46 -8.14
CA GLN A 100 -6.13 -10.17 -7.44
C GLN A 100 -7.33 -10.18 -8.39
N LEU A 101 -7.21 -9.59 -9.59
CA LEU A 101 -8.25 -9.60 -10.62
C LEU A 101 -8.55 -11.02 -11.09
N MET A 102 -7.54 -11.83 -11.42
CA MET A 102 -7.74 -13.21 -11.86
C MET A 102 -8.44 -14.04 -10.80
N VAL A 103 -8.03 -13.92 -9.54
CA VAL A 103 -8.65 -14.65 -8.45
C VAL A 103 -10.07 -14.15 -8.18
N PHE A 104 -10.31 -12.84 -8.25
CA PHE A 104 -11.66 -12.29 -8.13
C PHE A 104 -12.58 -12.81 -9.24
N SER A 105 -12.11 -12.85 -10.49
CA SER A 105 -12.85 -13.42 -11.61
C SER A 105 -13.11 -14.93 -11.43
N LEU A 106 -12.14 -15.69 -10.93
CA LEU A 106 -12.32 -17.13 -10.63
C LEU A 106 -13.35 -17.34 -9.51
N PHE A 107 -13.29 -16.57 -8.42
CA PHE A 107 -14.29 -16.64 -7.35
C PHE A 107 -15.67 -16.20 -7.85
N TYR A 108 -15.74 -15.14 -8.65
CA TYR A 108 -16.98 -14.72 -9.26
C TYR A 108 -17.57 -15.85 -10.12
N LEU A 109 -16.77 -16.52 -10.96
CA LEU A 109 -17.25 -17.64 -11.78
C LEU A 109 -17.71 -18.84 -10.94
N ILE A 110 -16.97 -19.22 -9.89
CA ILE A 110 -17.35 -20.32 -8.98
C ILE A 110 -18.61 -19.99 -8.18
N LEU A 111 -18.73 -18.75 -7.71
CA LEU A 111 -19.86 -18.31 -6.90
C LEU A 111 -21.10 -18.05 -7.76
N VAL A 112 -20.96 -17.51 -8.97
CA VAL A 112 -22.09 -17.37 -9.91
C VAL A 112 -22.72 -18.73 -10.23
N ASP A 113 -21.91 -19.79 -10.36
CA ASP A 113 -22.41 -21.16 -10.55
C ASP A 113 -23.15 -21.72 -9.31
N GLN A 114 -22.74 -21.29 -8.09
CA GLN A 114 -23.43 -21.67 -6.84
C GLN A 114 -24.66 -20.80 -6.53
N PHE A 115 -24.68 -19.53 -6.95
CA PHE A 115 -25.81 -18.61 -6.76
C PHE A 115 -26.81 -18.65 -7.93
N SER A 116 -26.48 -19.29 -9.05
CA SER A 116 -27.40 -19.49 -10.18
C SER A 116 -28.40 -20.61 -9.89
N SER A 117 -29.48 -20.25 -9.21
CA SER A 117 -30.82 -20.84 -9.44
C SER A 117 -31.93 -20.15 -8.64
N MET A 118 -31.64 -19.48 -7.52
CA MET A 118 -32.69 -18.81 -6.71
C MET A 118 -32.60 -17.28 -6.67
N SER A 119 -31.40 -16.69 -6.70
CA SER A 119 -31.24 -15.24 -6.49
C SER A 119 -31.46 -14.40 -7.74
N TYR A 120 -31.10 -14.90 -8.94
CA TYR A 120 -31.24 -14.14 -10.19
C TYR A 120 -32.70 -14.03 -10.67
N GLU A 121 -33.48 -15.11 -10.55
CA GLU A 121 -34.93 -15.10 -10.83
C GLU A 121 -35.68 -14.23 -9.81
N ALA A 122 -35.33 -14.31 -8.52
CA ALA A 122 -35.89 -13.44 -7.48
C ALA A 122 -35.55 -11.96 -7.69
N MET A 123 -34.32 -11.63 -8.11
CA MET A 123 -33.93 -10.25 -8.44
C MET A 123 -34.66 -9.73 -9.69
N PHE A 124 -34.93 -10.58 -10.68
CA PHE A 124 -35.66 -10.22 -11.89
C PHE A 124 -37.16 -10.04 -11.62
N GLU A 125 -37.78 -10.92 -10.81
CA GLU A 125 -39.17 -10.77 -10.35
C GLU A 125 -39.35 -9.54 -9.44
N MET A 126 -38.41 -9.27 -8.53
CA MET A 126 -38.45 -8.05 -7.68
C MET A 126 -38.28 -6.77 -8.49
N ALA A 127 -37.42 -6.77 -9.52
CA ALA A 127 -37.27 -5.66 -10.45
C ALA A 127 -38.54 -5.42 -11.29
N GLN A 128 -39.28 -6.48 -11.65
CA GLN A 128 -40.57 -6.35 -12.33
C GLN A 128 -41.72 -5.94 -11.39
N ALA A 129 -41.67 -6.32 -10.12
CA ALA A 129 -42.74 -6.06 -9.14
C ALA A 129 -42.64 -4.69 -8.43
N GLY A 130 -41.57 -3.91 -8.65
CA GLY A 130 -41.41 -2.57 -8.07
C GLY A 130 -41.28 -2.54 -6.54
N ARG A 131 -41.00 -3.68 -5.89
CA ARG A 131 -40.82 -3.78 -4.44
C ARG A 131 -39.33 -3.89 -4.10
N TYR A 132 -38.79 -2.83 -3.50
CA TYR A 132 -37.36 -2.66 -3.15
C TYR A 132 -36.99 -3.17 -1.75
N LEU A 133 -37.52 -4.31 -1.30
CA LEU A 133 -37.08 -4.91 -0.05
C LEU A 133 -36.43 -6.26 -0.36
N PRO A 134 -35.09 -6.34 -0.41
CA PRO A 134 -34.40 -7.62 -0.56
C PRO A 134 -34.83 -8.52 0.61
N SER A 135 -35.16 -9.79 0.31
CA SER A 135 -35.50 -10.75 1.35
C SER A 135 -34.32 -10.96 2.30
N GLU A 136 -34.59 -11.35 3.55
CA GLU A 136 -33.52 -11.62 4.53
C GLU A 136 -32.53 -12.68 4.02
N GLU A 137 -33.01 -13.65 3.24
CA GLU A 137 -32.17 -14.65 2.56
C GLU A 137 -31.24 -14.00 1.52
N MET A 138 -31.76 -13.07 0.70
CA MET A 138 -30.95 -12.36 -0.29
C MET A 138 -29.89 -11.45 0.36
N ILE A 139 -30.24 -10.82 1.50
CA ILE A 139 -29.29 -10.05 2.31
C ILE A 139 -28.22 -10.98 2.90
N SER A 140 -28.61 -12.14 3.41
CA SER A 140 -27.70 -13.16 3.96
C SER A 140 -26.72 -13.65 2.89
N ASP A 141 -27.20 -13.94 1.69
CA ASP A 141 -26.39 -14.39 0.55
C ASP A 141 -25.42 -13.32 0.07
N ILE A 142 -25.86 -12.06 -0.04
CA ILE A 142 -24.99 -10.92 -0.37
C ILE A 142 -23.92 -10.72 0.71
N ASN A 143 -24.28 -10.84 1.98
CA ASN A 143 -23.33 -10.72 3.09
C ASN A 143 -22.32 -11.87 3.08
N LEU A 144 -22.76 -13.10 2.85
CA LEU A 144 -21.89 -14.27 2.75
C LEU A 144 -20.94 -14.14 1.56
N PHE A 145 -21.44 -13.74 0.40
CA PHE A 145 -20.64 -13.44 -0.78
C PHE A 145 -19.59 -12.34 -0.51
N THR A 146 -20.02 -11.21 0.06
CA THR A 146 -19.15 -10.08 0.37
C THR A 146 -18.06 -10.45 1.38
N ASN A 147 -18.40 -11.25 2.40
CA ASN A 147 -17.45 -11.71 3.42
C ASN A 147 -16.42 -12.69 2.86
N ILE A 148 -16.84 -13.65 2.04
CA ILE A 148 -15.93 -14.63 1.42
C ILE A 148 -15.00 -13.93 0.43
N VAL A 149 -15.55 -13.17 -0.52
CA VAL A 149 -14.78 -12.47 -1.54
C VAL A 149 -13.87 -11.42 -0.91
N GLY A 150 -14.38 -10.65 0.06
CA GLY A 150 -13.61 -9.67 0.82
C GLY A 150 -12.46 -10.31 1.61
N GLY A 151 -12.71 -11.44 2.28
CA GLY A 151 -11.69 -12.18 3.03
C GLY A 151 -10.57 -12.72 2.16
N PHE A 152 -10.90 -13.37 1.04
CA PHE A 152 -9.91 -13.87 0.08
C PHE A 152 -9.11 -12.73 -0.57
N SER A 153 -9.79 -11.64 -0.95
CA SER A 153 -9.13 -10.45 -1.49
C SER A 153 -8.13 -9.87 -0.49
N ALA A 154 -8.48 -9.81 0.80
CA ALA A 154 -7.58 -9.32 1.84
C ALA A 154 -6.36 -10.24 2.03
N LEU A 155 -6.55 -11.57 1.97
CA LEU A 155 -5.45 -12.54 2.05
C LEU A 155 -4.47 -12.41 0.89
N ILE A 156 -4.96 -12.32 -0.34
CA ILE A 156 -4.10 -12.18 -1.53
C ILE A 156 -3.33 -10.87 -1.49
N ALA A 157 -3.98 -9.79 -1.08
CA ALA A 157 -3.32 -8.51 -0.93
C ALA A 157 -2.27 -8.52 0.20
N ALA A 158 -2.52 -9.27 1.29
CA ALA A 158 -1.54 -9.53 2.34
C ALA A 158 -0.34 -10.35 1.83
N LEU A 159 -0.57 -11.39 1.02
CA LEU A 159 0.49 -12.16 0.37
C LEU A 159 1.33 -11.27 -0.56
N GLY A 160 0.67 -10.50 -1.43
CA GLY A 160 1.32 -9.55 -2.33
C GLY A 160 2.14 -8.52 -1.59
N PHE A 161 1.63 -7.98 -0.48
CA PHE A 161 2.37 -7.05 0.37
C PHE A 161 3.50 -7.73 1.15
N GLY A 162 3.34 -8.96 1.60
CA GLY A 162 4.41 -9.74 2.22
C GLY A 162 5.59 -9.94 1.27
N LEU A 163 5.30 -10.22 -0.01
CA LEU A 163 6.32 -10.43 -1.04
C LEU A 163 6.97 -9.12 -1.51
N MET A 164 6.15 -8.10 -1.77
CA MET A 164 6.58 -6.87 -2.45
C MET A 164 6.74 -5.66 -1.53
N GLY A 165 6.38 -5.72 -0.25
CA GLY A 165 6.44 -4.57 0.65
C GLY A 165 7.85 -3.98 0.76
N THR A 166 8.86 -4.82 0.94
CA THR A 166 10.27 -4.39 0.97
C THR A 166 10.74 -3.85 -0.41
N PRO A 167 10.52 -4.54 -1.55
CA PRO A 167 10.74 -3.99 -2.90
C PRO A 167 10.08 -2.64 -3.20
N MET A 168 8.86 -2.45 -2.71
CA MET A 168 8.14 -1.18 -2.85
C MET A 168 8.86 -0.07 -2.07
N ALA A 169 9.32 -0.35 -0.85
CA ALA A 169 10.14 0.58 -0.07
C ALA A 169 11.48 0.89 -0.75
N VAL A 170 12.10 -0.08 -1.42
CA VAL A 170 13.29 0.13 -2.26
C VAL A 170 12.99 1.10 -3.40
N THR A 171 11.88 0.89 -4.10
CA THR A 171 11.44 1.78 -5.18
C THR A 171 11.21 3.20 -4.68
N ALA A 172 10.64 3.34 -3.48
CA ALA A 172 10.47 4.63 -2.81
C ALA A 172 11.80 5.26 -2.37
N ALA A 173 12.77 4.46 -1.93
CA ALA A 173 14.10 4.93 -1.56
C ALA A 173 14.91 5.41 -2.78
N ASN A 174 14.77 4.72 -3.91
CA ASN A 174 15.38 5.07 -5.19
C ASN A 174 14.88 6.39 -5.79
N ALA A 175 13.77 6.93 -5.28
CA ALA A 175 13.27 8.25 -5.68
C ALA A 175 14.07 9.41 -5.06
N ALA A 176 14.91 9.16 -4.06
CA ALA A 176 15.67 10.21 -3.37
C ALA A 176 16.78 10.82 -4.24
N GLU A 177 17.19 12.05 -3.91
CA GLU A 177 18.22 12.80 -4.65
C GLU A 177 19.60 12.12 -4.68
N LYS A 178 19.95 11.40 -3.62
CA LYS A 178 21.13 10.53 -3.53
C LYS A 178 20.69 9.17 -3.00
N SER A 179 20.04 8.38 -3.84
CA SER A 179 19.63 7.04 -3.48
C SER A 179 20.75 6.03 -3.72
N PRO A 180 20.81 4.93 -2.95
CA PRO A 180 21.41 3.71 -3.48
C PRO A 180 20.65 3.27 -4.76
N ARG A 181 21.30 2.57 -5.68
CA ARG A 181 20.66 2.02 -6.89
C ARG A 181 20.39 0.54 -6.67
N HIS A 182 19.39 0.22 -5.84
CA HIS A 182 18.96 -1.17 -5.65
C HIS A 182 17.93 -1.55 -6.71
N ASP A 183 18.01 -2.77 -7.23
CA ASP A 183 17.05 -3.29 -8.20
C ASP A 183 15.70 -3.63 -7.52
N ILE A 184 14.64 -3.83 -8.30
CA ILE A 184 13.29 -4.15 -7.80
C ILE A 184 13.22 -5.55 -7.16
N THR A 185 14.11 -6.46 -7.55
CA THR A 185 14.24 -7.81 -6.96
C THR A 185 14.87 -7.79 -5.57
N PHE A 186 15.49 -6.66 -5.19
CA PHE A 186 16.17 -6.52 -3.92
C PHE A 186 15.19 -6.59 -2.75
N GLY A 187 15.42 -7.55 -1.85
CA GLY A 187 14.59 -7.73 -0.67
C GLY A 187 13.23 -8.36 -0.96
N PHE A 188 13.04 -8.99 -2.13
CA PHE A 188 11.84 -9.78 -2.42
C PHE A 188 11.59 -10.81 -1.31
N ALA A 189 10.36 -10.85 -0.79
CA ALA A 189 9.96 -11.69 0.35
C ALA A 189 10.76 -11.49 1.66
N HIS A 190 11.59 -10.45 1.77
CA HIS A 190 12.29 -10.14 3.02
C HIS A 190 11.28 -9.72 4.10
N ASN A 191 11.36 -10.36 5.27
CA ASN A 191 10.38 -10.26 6.36
C ASN A 191 8.94 -10.58 5.94
N PHE A 192 8.75 -11.49 4.98
CA PHE A 192 7.44 -11.88 4.46
C PHE A 192 6.36 -12.04 5.53
N PHE A 193 6.59 -12.89 6.54
CA PHE A 193 5.60 -13.13 7.60
C PHE A 193 5.29 -11.89 8.44
N GLY A 194 6.30 -11.06 8.72
CA GLY A 194 6.11 -9.82 9.48
C GLY A 194 5.25 -8.83 8.71
N LEU A 195 5.51 -8.66 7.41
CA LEU A 195 4.75 -7.78 6.54
C LEU A 195 3.35 -8.31 6.24
N PHE A 196 3.20 -9.63 6.06
CA PHE A 196 1.92 -10.31 5.90
C PHE A 196 1.00 -10.08 7.11
N VAL A 197 1.51 -10.36 8.32
CA VAL A 197 0.74 -10.14 9.55
C VAL A 197 0.47 -8.65 9.77
N LEU A 198 1.43 -7.78 9.48
CA LEU A 198 1.23 -6.34 9.56
C LEU A 198 0.09 -5.86 8.64
N TYR A 199 -0.02 -6.42 7.44
CA TYR A 199 -1.10 -6.09 6.52
C TYR A 199 -2.46 -6.45 7.10
N ILE A 200 -2.59 -7.66 7.66
CA ILE A 200 -3.84 -8.11 8.29
C ILE A 200 -4.17 -7.24 9.50
N VAL A 201 -3.19 -6.98 10.37
CA VAL A 201 -3.35 -6.09 11.54
C VAL A 201 -3.76 -4.68 11.11
N ALA A 202 -3.13 -4.15 10.07
CA ALA A 202 -3.50 -2.86 9.52
C ALA A 202 -4.95 -2.86 9.01
N GLN A 203 -5.41 -3.93 8.36
CA GLN A 203 -6.81 -4.02 7.94
C GLN A 203 -7.79 -4.08 9.11
N VAL A 204 -7.50 -4.89 10.13
CA VAL A 204 -8.36 -4.98 11.32
C VAL A 204 -8.41 -3.65 12.07
N LEU A 205 -7.26 -3.02 12.31
CA LEU A 205 -7.19 -1.73 13.01
C LEU A 205 -7.96 -0.64 12.25
N ASN A 206 -7.80 -0.59 10.92
CA ASN A 206 -8.54 0.36 10.10
C ASN A 206 -10.05 0.06 10.07
N GLY A 207 -10.44 -1.21 10.04
CA GLY A 207 -11.84 -1.61 10.15
C GLY A 207 -12.48 -1.16 11.45
N ILE A 208 -11.81 -1.39 12.59
CA ILE A 208 -12.26 -0.90 13.92
C ILE A 208 -12.40 0.62 13.92
N PHE A 209 -11.42 1.33 13.36
CA PHE A 209 -11.44 2.79 13.29
C PHE A 209 -12.62 3.31 12.45
N VAL A 210 -12.90 2.70 11.29
CA VAL A 210 -14.05 3.07 10.45
C VAL A 210 -15.37 2.78 11.14
N VAL A 211 -15.53 1.61 11.77
CA VAL A 211 -16.75 1.28 12.52
C VAL A 211 -16.96 2.29 13.64
N THR A 212 -15.91 2.66 14.36
CA THR A 212 -15.99 3.65 15.44
C THR A 212 -16.41 5.02 14.92
N ILE A 213 -15.82 5.49 13.81
CA ILE A 213 -16.21 6.75 13.16
C ILE A 213 -17.64 6.68 12.62
N ALA A 214 -18.04 5.58 12.01
CA ALA A 214 -19.37 5.39 11.47
C ALA A 214 -20.42 5.45 12.59
N LEU A 215 -20.18 4.77 13.72
CA LEU A 215 -21.04 4.85 14.91
C LEU A 215 -21.13 6.28 15.45
N PHE A 216 -20.01 7.00 15.50
CA PHE A 216 -19.99 8.40 15.94
C PHE A 216 -20.76 9.31 14.96
N ALA A 217 -20.60 9.10 13.65
CA ALA A 217 -21.33 9.82 12.62
C ALA A 217 -22.84 9.52 12.66
N MET A 218 -23.24 8.27 12.90
CA MET A 218 -24.63 7.86 13.08
C MET A 218 -25.24 8.46 14.36
N ALA A 219 -24.47 8.55 15.45
CA ALA A 219 -24.92 9.22 16.67
C ALA A 219 -25.07 10.74 16.48
N MET A 220 -24.31 11.34 15.55
CA MET A 220 -24.38 12.76 15.22
C MET A 220 -25.39 13.11 14.12
N PHE A 221 -25.95 12.10 13.46
CA PHE A 221 -26.94 12.21 12.40
C PHE A 221 -28.16 13.10 12.75
N PRO A 222 -28.71 13.09 13.99
CA PRO A 222 -29.82 13.97 14.35
C PRO A 222 -29.46 15.47 14.42
N PHE A 223 -28.16 15.79 14.46
CA PHE A 223 -27.66 17.14 14.75
C PHE A 223 -26.96 17.80 13.56
N ILE A 224 -26.84 17.10 12.43
CA ILE A 224 -26.07 17.53 11.26
C ILE A 224 -26.96 17.49 10.02
N ALA A 225 -26.96 18.56 9.22
CA ALA A 225 -27.69 18.59 7.95
C ALA A 225 -27.13 17.56 6.96
N THR A 226 -28.00 16.92 6.18
CA THR A 226 -27.70 15.78 5.29
C THR A 226 -26.56 16.04 4.30
N GLU A 227 -26.34 17.29 3.91
CA GLU A 227 -25.27 17.71 3.01
C GLU A 227 -23.88 17.55 3.65
N TYR A 228 -23.72 17.83 4.95
CA TYR A 228 -22.46 17.67 5.67
C TYR A 228 -22.14 16.20 5.97
N LEU A 229 -23.13 15.32 5.97
CA LEU A 229 -22.95 13.87 6.13
C LEU A 229 -22.21 13.25 4.94
N ILE A 230 -22.48 13.70 3.72
CA ILE A 230 -21.76 13.26 2.51
C ILE A 230 -20.29 13.64 2.60
N TYR A 231 -19.98 14.88 2.99
CA TYR A 231 -18.60 15.32 3.20
C TYR A 231 -17.91 14.58 4.35
N GLY A 232 -18.62 14.28 5.43
CA GLY A 232 -18.12 13.48 6.55
C GLY A 232 -17.76 12.05 6.15
N LEU A 233 -18.59 11.41 5.31
CA LEU A 233 -18.33 10.08 4.76
C LEU A 233 -17.09 10.05 3.86
N VAL A 234 -16.96 11.03 2.96
CA VAL A 234 -15.77 11.17 2.11
C VAL A 234 -14.52 11.40 2.95
N ALA A 235 -14.59 12.27 3.97
CA ALA A 235 -13.48 12.51 4.89
C ALA A 235 -13.09 11.23 5.65
N ALA A 236 -14.06 10.46 6.15
CA ALA A 236 -13.81 9.19 6.82
C ALA A 236 -13.10 8.17 5.90
N VAL A 237 -13.51 8.08 4.64
CA VAL A 237 -12.87 7.22 3.63
C VAL A 237 -11.42 7.67 3.37
N VAL A 238 -11.17 8.98 3.24
CA VAL A 238 -9.81 9.51 3.05
C VAL A 238 -8.93 9.23 4.27
N VAL A 239 -9.46 9.37 5.49
CA VAL A 239 -8.72 9.05 6.72
C VAL A 239 -8.41 7.55 6.78
N TYR A 240 -9.39 6.68 6.49
CA TYR A 240 -9.19 5.23 6.42
C TYR A 240 -8.08 4.85 5.45
N ILE A 241 -8.15 5.35 4.21
CA ILE A 241 -7.15 5.08 3.18
C ILE A 241 -5.76 5.56 3.64
N SER A 242 -5.70 6.75 4.23
CA SER A 242 -4.45 7.35 4.72
C SER A 242 -3.82 6.53 5.84
N LEU A 243 -4.62 6.08 6.81
CA LEU A 243 -4.16 5.34 7.97
C LEU A 243 -3.70 3.94 7.57
N TYR A 244 -4.43 3.28 6.67
CA TYR A 244 -4.04 2.03 6.05
C TYR A 244 -2.69 2.11 5.31
N PHE A 245 -2.50 3.12 4.46
CA PHE A 245 -1.23 3.30 3.78
C PHE A 245 -0.11 3.69 4.74
N ALA A 246 -0.38 4.45 5.79
CA ALA A 246 0.62 4.82 6.80
C ALA A 246 1.16 3.59 7.54
N THR A 247 0.29 2.71 8.04
CA THR A 247 0.70 1.51 8.79
C THR A 247 1.51 0.54 7.94
N THR A 248 1.02 0.25 6.72
CA THR A 248 1.71 -0.67 5.80
C THR A 248 3.02 -0.07 5.28
N ALA A 249 3.07 1.21 4.94
CA ALA A 249 4.30 1.87 4.52
C ALA A 249 5.37 1.93 5.63
N ALA A 250 4.95 2.13 6.88
CA ALA A 250 5.86 2.16 8.03
C ALA A 250 6.62 0.83 8.16
N GLY A 251 5.90 -0.30 8.12
CA GLY A 251 6.54 -1.61 8.22
C GLY A 251 7.39 -1.98 7.01
N ALA A 252 6.96 -1.61 5.81
CA ALA A 252 7.77 -1.79 4.61
C ALA A 252 9.11 -1.01 4.70
N ALA A 253 9.07 0.23 5.19
CA ALA A 253 10.26 1.05 5.40
C ALA A 253 11.19 0.50 6.49
N LEU A 254 10.63 0.01 7.61
CA LEU A 254 11.39 -0.64 8.67
C LEU A 254 12.03 -1.94 8.20
N SER A 255 11.30 -2.76 7.45
CA SER A 255 11.81 -3.99 6.82
C SER A 255 12.99 -3.70 5.88
N TYR A 256 12.86 -2.65 5.06
CA TYR A 256 13.96 -2.19 4.22
C TYR A 256 15.17 -1.71 5.03
N GLY A 257 14.95 -0.99 6.14
CA GLY A 257 16.01 -0.57 7.06
C GLY A 257 16.78 -1.76 7.64
N GLN A 258 16.06 -2.79 8.11
CA GLN A 258 16.66 -4.03 8.63
C GLN A 258 17.49 -4.76 7.58
N LEU A 259 16.98 -4.85 6.34
CA LEU A 259 17.71 -5.45 5.23
C LEU A 259 19.03 -4.71 4.93
N LEU A 260 19.02 -3.38 4.96
CA LEU A 260 20.23 -2.58 4.78
C LEU A 260 21.26 -2.83 5.89
N ASP A 261 20.80 -2.91 7.14
CA ASP A 261 21.68 -3.17 8.28
C ASP A 261 22.32 -4.56 8.18
N GLN A 262 21.56 -5.58 7.80
CA GLN A 262 22.09 -6.93 7.54
C GLN A 262 23.14 -6.92 6.41
N GLN A 263 22.89 -6.21 5.31
CA GLN A 263 23.86 -6.13 4.23
C GLN A 263 25.14 -5.39 4.61
N LYS A 264 25.02 -4.37 5.47
CA LYS A 264 26.18 -3.66 6.00
C LYS A 264 27.04 -4.61 6.82
N LEU A 265 26.44 -5.38 7.74
CA LEU A 265 27.14 -6.37 8.55
C LEU A 265 27.81 -7.46 7.69
N VAL A 266 27.10 -7.98 6.68
CA VAL A 266 27.66 -8.98 5.76
C VAL A 266 28.82 -8.38 4.97
N ARG A 267 28.72 -7.14 4.50
CA ARG A 267 29.81 -6.47 3.79
C ARG A 267 31.02 -6.24 4.70
N GLU A 268 30.80 -5.80 5.93
CA GLU A 268 31.86 -5.60 6.93
C GLU A 268 32.56 -6.93 7.23
N TYR A 269 31.80 -8.00 7.48
CA TYR A 269 32.35 -9.35 7.68
C TYR A 269 33.13 -9.85 6.46
N ILE A 270 32.61 -9.68 5.24
CA ILE A 270 33.31 -10.08 4.02
C ILE A 270 34.59 -9.27 3.85
N GLN A 271 34.55 -7.96 4.12
CA GLN A 271 35.73 -7.10 4.05
C GLN A 271 36.78 -7.48 5.08
N GLU A 272 36.39 -7.81 6.31
CA GLU A 272 37.31 -8.25 7.36
C GLU A 272 37.96 -9.60 7.04
N ASN A 273 37.24 -10.52 6.39
CA ASN A 273 37.73 -11.86 6.08
C ASN A 273 38.41 -11.99 4.71
N LEU A 274 38.07 -11.15 3.73
CA LEU A 274 38.70 -11.14 2.39
C LEU A 274 39.78 -10.07 2.25
N ALA A 275 39.78 -9.03 3.08
CA ALA A 275 40.94 -8.15 3.13
C ALA A 275 42.08 -8.93 3.79
N GLY A 276 43.08 -9.30 2.98
CA GLY A 276 44.45 -9.39 3.47
C GLY A 276 44.82 -8.09 4.24
N PRO A 277 45.96 -8.08 4.96
CA PRO A 277 46.29 -7.07 5.98
C PRO A 277 45.80 -5.67 5.58
N GLN A 278 44.92 -5.10 6.40
CA GLN A 278 44.27 -3.82 6.15
C GLN A 278 45.34 -2.78 5.80
N THR A 279 45.44 -2.46 4.51
CA THR A 279 46.42 -1.48 4.05
C THR A 279 45.92 -0.14 4.53
N SER A 280 46.69 0.50 5.40
CA SER A 280 46.25 1.72 6.07
C SER A 280 45.90 2.80 5.02
N PRO A 281 45.00 3.74 5.34
CA PRO A 281 44.70 4.87 4.45
C PRO A 281 45.97 5.62 4.02
N ASP A 282 47.00 5.61 4.87
CA ASP A 282 48.30 6.21 4.60
C ASP A 282 49.17 5.37 3.66
N GLU A 283 49.13 4.03 3.73
CA GLU A 283 49.74 3.16 2.73
C GLU A 283 49.04 3.26 1.36
N LEU A 284 47.72 3.39 1.32
CA LEU A 284 46.98 3.63 0.08
C LEU A 284 47.31 4.99 -0.54
N ARG A 285 47.51 6.02 0.29
CA ARG A 285 48.01 7.34 -0.16
C ARG A 285 49.47 7.25 -0.62
N ALA A 286 50.31 6.50 0.07
CA ALA A 286 51.71 6.28 -0.30
C ALA A 286 51.81 5.52 -1.64
N MET A 287 51.02 4.46 -1.84
CA MET A 287 50.96 3.72 -3.10
C MET A 287 50.41 4.57 -4.26
N ARG A 288 49.42 5.44 -4.01
CA ARG A 288 48.95 6.40 -5.04
C ARG A 288 50.02 7.42 -5.41
N ARG A 289 50.77 7.93 -4.41
CA ARG A 289 51.90 8.83 -4.65
C ARG A 289 53.03 8.13 -5.40
N ALA A 290 53.38 6.90 -5.03
CA ALA A 290 54.41 6.10 -5.69
C ALA A 290 54.06 5.81 -7.17
N ARG A 291 52.79 5.49 -7.47
CA ARG A 291 52.31 5.35 -8.86
C ARG A 291 52.31 6.65 -9.65
N GLN A 292 52.06 7.79 -8.99
CA GLN A 292 52.11 9.10 -9.63
C GLN A 292 53.55 9.60 -9.85
N SER A 293 54.51 9.16 -9.02
CA SER A 293 55.92 9.55 -9.13
C SER A 293 56.75 8.63 -10.02
N GLY A 294 56.17 7.55 -10.56
CA GLY A 294 56.84 6.67 -11.53
C GLY A 294 58.04 5.88 -10.98
N MET A 295 58.14 5.72 -9.66
CA MET A 295 59.19 4.90 -9.05
C MET A 295 58.65 3.48 -8.90
N ASN A 296 59.12 2.59 -9.77
CA ASN A 296 59.00 1.15 -9.60
C ASN A 296 59.99 0.65 -8.55
#